data_AF-A0A498DUP0-F1
#
_entry.id   AF-A0A498DUP0-F1
#
_cell.length_a   1.000
_cell.length_b   1.000
_cell.length_c   1.000
_cell.angle_alpha   90.00
_cell.angle_beta   90.00
_cell.angle_gamma   90.00
#
_symmetry.space_group_name_H-M   'P 1'
#
loop_
_entity.id
_entity.type
_entity.pdbx_description
1 polymer ?
#
loop_
_entity_poly.entity_id
_entity_poly.type
_entity_poly.pdbx_seq_one_letter_code
_entity_poly.pdbx_strand_id
1 'polypeptide(L)'
;CLDVGKRVIIVDDYHKLNLTKERRKEFLDRASKFSSYTFLFAQNLALAINEIVNAEGGGLEKDFSNVNILQFNRQRRNRLIENWLLLDGEPEDKNAFAHRLNFMETTITDLLGKNFVPSYPIYVLSVLQASETATQIDTRASTQGYYYEIFIKTALSQGKSNVEYNILETYLAHLSYHFFENEVKILDERAYQDFHFAHQNNFDIERSWKDISSSLIEKQIFIATDGNYHFAQKYLYYYFTAYYMQDHIDEESIQHRIAFLCQHLYNEEYSNILLFLAHLSKHPIIIQELINAAEQHFPDVQPASIDADVVFLNELDHAVLDISYEDSDHRENRKKLLANIDEDEQRDTLNYELTENDKNQMTDPAIKLNGALKTLQILGQVLKNFPGSIHAEQKYEIANSCYRLGLRSLASMYNLLRENETLILEDYMNIIKVHHPSMHLDDIRKRAKETIVGMGRVVTYGIVKRISGAVGSPDLSVTYQRLLKDNDIPSYNLVDVALQLDHGGSFPLNRVKEANSSIQNNFLALNTLRLLVVENLSLFPVSYDTRQKACEAVDVSYSKLTVTSMNQNIISKR
;
A
#
# COMPACT_ATOMS: atom_id res chain seq x y z
N CYS A 1 -43.70 27.38 -18.45
CA CYS A 1 -42.79 26.92 -17.39
C CYS A 1 -43.03 25.46 -17.11
N LEU A 2 -41.96 24.65 -16.96
CA LEU A 2 -42.07 23.27 -16.46
C LEU A 2 -42.76 23.28 -15.09
N ASP A 3 -43.49 22.22 -14.73
CA ASP A 3 -43.98 22.04 -13.36
C ASP A 3 -42.80 21.90 -12.37
N VAL A 4 -42.98 22.32 -11.12
CA VAL A 4 -41.95 22.21 -10.06
C VAL A 4 -41.48 20.77 -9.92
N GLY A 5 -42.42 19.81 -10.00
CA GLY A 5 -42.18 18.36 -10.03
C GLY A 5 -41.18 17.85 -11.07
N LYS A 6 -40.89 18.66 -12.11
CA LYS A 6 -40.02 18.31 -13.23
C LYS A 6 -38.76 19.17 -13.29
N ARG A 7 -38.50 19.97 -12.26
CA ARG A 7 -37.33 20.86 -12.20
C ARG A 7 -36.32 20.30 -11.21
N VAL A 8 -35.06 20.30 -11.62
CA VAL A 8 -33.90 19.96 -10.80
C VAL A 8 -32.90 21.11 -10.92
N ILE A 9 -32.32 21.52 -9.81
CA ILE A 9 -31.20 22.47 -9.76
C ILE A 9 -29.94 21.69 -9.39
N ILE A 10 -28.85 21.98 -10.10
CA ILE A 10 -27.50 21.53 -9.74
C ILE A 10 -26.64 22.77 -9.60
N VAL A 11 -26.05 22.95 -8.42
CA VAL A 11 -25.14 24.04 -8.11
C VAL A 11 -23.78 23.44 -7.87
N ASP A 12 -22.86 23.66 -8.80
CA ASP A 12 -21.47 23.30 -8.64
C ASP A 12 -20.70 24.40 -7.91
N ASP A 13 -19.64 24.04 -7.19
CA ASP A 13 -18.76 24.98 -6.47
C ASP A 13 -19.49 25.95 -5.50
N TYR A 14 -20.52 25.47 -4.77
CA TYR A 14 -21.34 26.31 -3.89
C TYR A 14 -20.53 27.16 -2.90
N HIS A 15 -19.44 26.60 -2.37
CA HIS A 15 -18.51 27.28 -1.46
C HIS A 15 -17.83 28.54 -2.07
N LYS A 16 -17.71 28.64 -3.39
CA LYS A 16 -17.11 29.77 -4.11
C LYS A 16 -18.07 30.93 -4.36
N LEU A 17 -19.35 30.79 -4.02
CA LEU A 17 -20.33 31.87 -4.17
C LEU A 17 -19.93 33.07 -3.31
N ASN A 18 -19.59 34.20 -3.93
CA ASN A 18 -19.25 35.43 -3.20
C ASN A 18 -20.52 36.14 -2.69
N LEU A 19 -21.23 35.46 -1.78
CA LEU A 19 -22.49 35.88 -1.18
C LEU A 19 -22.35 35.85 0.33
N THR A 20 -22.99 36.80 1.01
CA THR A 20 -23.13 36.77 2.47
C THR A 20 -23.98 35.56 2.90
N LYS A 21 -23.87 35.16 4.17
CA LYS A 21 -24.63 34.02 4.72
C LYS A 21 -26.14 34.18 4.51
N GLU A 22 -26.66 35.40 4.64
CA GLU A 22 -28.09 35.72 4.46
C GLU A 22 -28.53 35.53 3.00
N ARG A 23 -27.71 35.96 2.04
CA ARG A 23 -28.01 35.80 0.61
C ARG A 23 -27.90 34.34 0.16
N ARG A 24 -26.97 33.58 0.74
CA ARG A 24 -26.86 32.13 0.53
C ARG A 24 -28.13 31.42 1.02
N LYS A 25 -28.64 31.77 2.21
CA LYS A 25 -29.92 31.26 2.74
C LYS A 25 -31.11 31.59 1.84
N GLU A 26 -31.21 32.84 1.39
CA GLU A 26 -32.27 33.28 0.47
C GLU A 26 -32.23 32.52 -0.86
N PHE A 27 -31.04 32.28 -1.40
CA PHE A 27 -30.86 31.47 -2.59
C PHE A 27 -31.42 30.05 -2.41
N LEU A 28 -31.09 29.38 -1.29
CA LEU A 28 -31.55 28.03 -1.00
C LEU A 28 -33.08 27.95 -0.85
N ASP A 29 -33.70 28.90 -0.15
CA ASP A 29 -35.16 28.96 0.01
C ASP A 29 -35.89 29.17 -1.34
N ARG A 30 -35.32 29.98 -2.23
CA ARG A 30 -35.87 30.18 -3.58
C ARG A 30 -35.65 28.94 -4.46
N ALA A 31 -34.50 28.28 -4.34
CA ALA A 31 -34.16 27.09 -5.10
C ALA A 31 -35.07 25.90 -4.76
N SER A 32 -35.36 25.70 -3.46
CA SER A 32 -36.26 24.65 -2.98
C SER A 32 -37.72 24.88 -3.40
N LYS A 33 -38.17 26.15 -3.48
CA LYS A 33 -39.50 26.49 -4.02
C LYS A 33 -39.58 26.36 -5.54
N PHE A 34 -38.45 26.54 -6.23
CA PHE A 34 -38.41 26.48 -7.69
C PHE A 34 -38.31 25.06 -8.23
N SER A 35 -37.75 24.10 -7.47
CA SER A 35 -37.39 22.76 -7.95
C SER A 35 -37.73 21.66 -6.95
N SER A 36 -37.98 20.44 -7.43
CA SER A 36 -38.18 19.28 -6.56
C SER A 36 -36.90 18.72 -5.97
N TYR A 37 -35.76 18.92 -6.64
CA TYR A 37 -34.46 18.51 -6.14
C TYR A 37 -33.44 19.62 -6.40
N THR A 38 -32.65 19.94 -5.38
CA THR A 38 -31.49 20.84 -5.48
C THR A 38 -30.25 20.08 -5.00
N PHE A 39 -29.28 19.88 -5.90
CA PHE A 39 -27.99 19.30 -5.58
C PHE A 39 -26.95 20.41 -5.41
N LEU A 40 -26.22 20.39 -4.30
CA LEU A 40 -25.16 21.35 -3.99
C LEU A 40 -23.84 20.60 -3.90
N PHE A 41 -22.88 20.95 -4.74
CA PHE A 41 -21.52 20.43 -4.66
C PHE A 41 -20.62 21.46 -3.98
N ALA A 42 -19.87 21.03 -2.97
CA ALA A 42 -18.96 21.89 -2.21
C ALA A 42 -17.74 21.10 -1.71
N GLN A 43 -16.58 21.76 -1.59
CA GLN A 43 -15.35 21.12 -1.09
C GLN A 43 -15.29 20.99 0.43
N ASN A 44 -15.95 21.87 1.19
CA ASN A 44 -15.90 21.86 2.66
C ASN A 44 -17.30 21.66 3.25
N LEU A 45 -17.58 20.41 3.59
CA LEU A 45 -18.84 19.97 4.16
C LEU A 45 -19.16 20.69 5.48
N ALA A 46 -18.15 20.91 6.35
CA ALA A 46 -18.35 21.56 7.65
C ALA A 46 -18.69 23.04 7.53
N LEU A 47 -18.11 23.75 6.55
CA LEU A 47 -18.47 25.14 6.21
C LEU A 47 -19.88 25.23 5.63
N ALA A 48 -20.22 24.33 4.70
CA ALA A 48 -21.56 24.27 4.12
C ALA A 48 -22.62 23.91 5.18
N ILE A 49 -22.33 22.94 6.05
CA ILE A 49 -23.19 22.54 7.17
C ILE A 49 -23.34 23.70 8.16
N ASN A 50 -22.26 24.35 8.60
CA ASN A 50 -22.36 25.48 9.54
C ASN A 50 -23.16 26.66 8.97
N GLU A 51 -23.11 26.90 7.65
CA GLU A 51 -23.95 27.91 7.00
C GLU A 51 -25.42 27.51 6.88
N ILE A 52 -25.70 26.20 6.76
CA ILE A 52 -27.05 25.64 6.73
C ILE A 52 -27.66 25.53 8.15
N VAL A 53 -26.83 25.24 9.17
CA VAL A 53 -27.22 24.92 10.55
C VAL A 53 -27.28 26.16 11.45
N ASN A 54 -26.30 27.07 11.39
CA ASN A 54 -26.20 28.21 12.34
C ASN A 54 -26.96 29.47 11.90
N ALA A 55 -27.79 29.39 10.86
CA ALA A 55 -28.66 30.50 10.51
C ALA A 55 -29.87 30.51 11.43
N GLU A 56 -29.81 31.27 12.53
CA GLU A 56 -30.92 31.53 13.45
C GLU A 56 -32.27 31.56 12.70
N GLY A 57 -33.11 30.55 12.94
CA GLY A 57 -34.32 30.26 12.15
C GLY A 57 -34.32 28.95 11.37
N GLY A 58 -33.97 27.83 12.02
CA GLY A 58 -34.73 26.57 12.18
C GLY A 58 -35.55 25.90 11.06
N GLY A 59 -35.35 26.21 9.78
CA GLY A 59 -36.16 25.60 8.68
C GLY A 59 -35.43 24.63 7.75
N LEU A 60 -34.18 24.93 7.38
CA LEU A 60 -33.48 24.27 6.27
C LEU A 60 -32.81 22.93 6.63
N GLU A 61 -32.64 22.65 7.93
CA GLU A 61 -31.97 21.44 8.44
C GLU A 61 -32.67 20.13 8.04
N LYS A 62 -33.99 20.18 7.80
CA LYS A 62 -34.80 18.98 7.49
C LYS A 62 -34.92 18.66 6.00
N ASP A 63 -34.50 19.57 5.13
CA ASP A 63 -34.79 19.49 3.69
C ASP A 63 -33.60 19.00 2.84
N PHE A 64 -32.39 18.98 3.38
CA PHE A 64 -31.18 18.56 2.67
C PHE A 64 -30.54 17.33 3.31
N SER A 65 -30.34 16.29 2.50
CA SER A 65 -29.55 15.12 2.88
C SER A 65 -28.09 15.32 2.52
N ASN A 66 -27.20 15.04 3.45
CA ASN A 66 -25.76 15.09 3.22
C ASN A 66 -25.27 13.78 2.62
N VAL A 67 -24.53 13.87 1.51
CA VAL A 67 -23.86 12.73 0.87
C VAL A 67 -22.43 13.10 0.53
N ASN A 68 -21.50 12.17 0.75
CA ASN A 68 -20.09 12.34 0.43
C ASN A 68 -19.70 11.48 -0.77
N ILE A 69 -18.84 12.01 -1.64
CA ILE A 69 -18.23 11.24 -2.71
C ILE A 69 -17.18 10.33 -2.10
N LEU A 70 -17.41 9.02 -2.19
CA LEU A 70 -16.45 8.02 -1.75
C LEU A 70 -15.30 7.88 -2.75
N GLN A 71 -14.14 7.51 -2.24
CA GLN A 71 -12.95 7.25 -3.05
C GLN A 71 -13.11 5.96 -3.87
N PHE A 72 -12.28 5.74 -4.89
CA PHE A 72 -12.32 4.49 -5.65
C PHE A 72 -11.76 3.32 -4.82
N ASN A 73 -12.54 2.25 -4.76
CA ASN A 73 -12.07 0.92 -4.35
C ASN A 73 -11.16 0.30 -5.43
N ARG A 74 -10.51 -0.82 -5.13
CA ARG A 74 -9.50 -1.42 -6.02
C ARG A 74 -10.09 -1.81 -7.37
N GLN A 75 -11.32 -2.35 -7.38
CA GLN A 75 -11.98 -2.69 -8.63
C GLN A 75 -12.20 -1.47 -9.54
N ARG A 76 -12.69 -0.34 -8.99
CA ARG A 76 -12.90 0.89 -9.77
C ARG A 76 -11.59 1.52 -10.22
N ARG A 77 -10.53 1.47 -9.40
CA ARG A 77 -9.19 1.92 -9.81
C ARG A 77 -8.65 1.08 -10.96
N ASN A 78 -8.68 -0.25 -10.84
CA ASN A 78 -8.19 -1.14 -11.89
C ASN A 78 -8.94 -0.92 -13.22
N ARG A 79 -10.26 -0.74 -13.16
CA ARG A 79 -11.05 -0.39 -14.35
C ARG A 79 -10.65 0.94 -14.98
N LEU A 80 -10.37 1.96 -14.16
CA LEU A 80 -9.91 3.27 -14.67
C LEU A 80 -8.54 3.12 -15.36
N ILE A 81 -7.61 2.38 -14.76
CA ILE A 81 -6.29 2.10 -15.32
C ILE A 81 -6.41 1.29 -16.62
N GLU A 82 -7.23 0.24 -16.64
CA GLU A 82 -7.48 -0.57 -17.84
C GLU A 82 -8.03 0.29 -18.98
N ASN A 83 -9.05 1.12 -18.70
CA ASN A 83 -9.61 2.04 -19.68
C ASN A 83 -8.58 3.05 -20.20
N TRP A 84 -7.70 3.55 -19.34
CA TRP A 84 -6.62 4.46 -19.73
C TRP A 84 -5.64 3.78 -20.69
N LEU A 85 -5.21 2.55 -20.37
CA LEU A 85 -4.27 1.80 -21.22
C LEU A 85 -4.88 1.36 -22.56
N LEU A 86 -6.22 1.35 -22.68
CA LEU A 86 -6.95 1.00 -23.90
C LEU A 86 -7.38 2.22 -24.73
N LEU A 87 -6.96 3.44 -24.36
CA LEU A 87 -7.31 4.66 -25.12
C LEU A 87 -6.85 4.59 -26.59
N ASP A 88 -5.72 3.94 -26.86
CA ASP A 88 -5.17 3.75 -28.21
C ASP A 88 -5.72 2.50 -28.93
N GLY A 89 -6.63 1.75 -28.31
CA GLY A 89 -7.23 0.53 -28.85
C GLY A 89 -6.79 -0.76 -28.15
N GLU A 90 -7.13 -1.90 -28.74
CA GLU A 90 -6.76 -3.22 -28.20
C GLU A 90 -5.27 -3.50 -28.37
N PRO A 91 -4.58 -4.03 -27.34
CA PRO A 91 -3.16 -4.33 -27.41
C PRO A 91 -2.86 -5.51 -28.34
N GLU A 92 -1.82 -5.40 -29.16
CA GLU A 92 -1.32 -6.53 -29.96
C GLU A 92 -0.76 -7.64 -29.06
N ASP A 93 0.06 -7.27 -28.07
CA ASP A 93 0.60 -8.17 -27.05
C ASP A 93 -0.24 -8.12 -25.76
N LYS A 94 -1.13 -9.09 -25.63
CA LYS A 94 -1.99 -9.24 -24.44
C LYS A 94 -1.19 -9.50 -23.16
N ASN A 95 -0.02 -10.15 -23.24
CA ASN A 95 0.80 -10.45 -22.07
C ASN A 95 1.52 -9.20 -21.57
N ALA A 96 2.17 -8.46 -22.48
CA ALA A 96 2.76 -7.17 -22.13
C ALA A 96 1.70 -6.22 -21.55
N PHE A 97 0.49 -6.20 -22.11
CA PHE A 97 -0.62 -5.42 -21.57
C PHE A 97 -1.00 -5.84 -20.14
N ALA A 98 -1.19 -7.13 -19.88
CA ALA A 98 -1.55 -7.62 -18.54
C ALA A 98 -0.48 -7.28 -17.49
N HIS A 99 0.80 -7.42 -17.84
CA HIS A 99 1.92 -7.00 -16.99
C HIS A 99 1.94 -5.48 -16.76
N ARG A 100 1.71 -4.67 -17.79
CA ARG A 100 1.63 -3.21 -17.66
C ARG A 100 0.45 -2.77 -16.78
N LEU A 101 -0.72 -3.37 -16.96
CA LEU A 101 -1.90 -3.15 -16.12
C LEU A 101 -1.61 -3.51 -14.66
N ASN A 102 -0.99 -4.68 -14.42
CA ASN A 102 -0.61 -5.11 -13.08
C ASN A 102 0.40 -4.15 -12.44
N PHE A 103 1.45 -3.78 -13.17
CA PHE A 103 2.46 -2.84 -12.72
C PHE A 103 1.85 -1.49 -12.31
N MET A 104 0.95 -0.96 -13.14
CA MET A 104 0.29 0.31 -12.83
C MET A 104 -0.69 0.21 -11.67
N GLU A 105 -1.47 -0.86 -11.61
CA GLU A 105 -2.35 -1.13 -10.48
C GLU A 105 -1.54 -1.22 -9.18
N THR A 106 -0.45 -1.99 -9.15
CA THR A 106 0.40 -2.15 -7.97
C THR A 106 1.05 -0.82 -7.58
N THR A 107 1.60 -0.07 -8.55
CA THR A 107 2.23 1.25 -8.30
C THR A 107 1.24 2.23 -7.67
N ILE A 108 0.02 2.31 -8.21
CA ILE A 108 -1.04 3.19 -7.71
C ILE A 108 -1.57 2.70 -6.37
N THR A 109 -1.71 1.38 -6.21
CA THR A 109 -2.09 0.71 -4.96
C THR A 109 -1.13 1.04 -3.83
N ASP A 110 0.15 0.94 -4.10
CA ASP A 110 1.23 1.18 -3.17
C ASP A 110 1.33 2.65 -2.78
N LEU A 111 1.11 3.53 -3.76
CA LEU A 111 1.04 4.97 -3.53
C LEU A 111 -0.16 5.33 -2.66
N LEU A 112 -1.37 4.96 -3.07
CA LEU A 112 -2.61 5.39 -2.41
C LEU A 112 -2.88 4.63 -1.11
N GLY A 113 -2.40 3.38 -1.01
CA GLY A 113 -2.74 2.39 0.03
C GLY A 113 -2.23 2.69 1.44
N LYS A 114 -1.72 3.90 1.69
CA LYS A 114 -1.38 4.42 3.02
C LYS A 114 -2.22 5.64 3.44
N ASN A 115 -3.35 5.90 2.77
CA ASN A 115 -4.24 7.05 3.03
C ASN A 115 -3.57 8.43 2.88
N PHE A 116 -2.44 8.52 2.20
CA PHE A 116 -1.73 9.78 1.98
C PHE A 116 -2.33 10.60 0.85
N VAL A 117 -2.67 9.94 -0.26
CA VAL A 117 -3.38 10.55 -1.38
C VAL A 117 -4.70 9.80 -1.53
N PRO A 118 -5.84 10.50 -1.53
CA PRO A 118 -7.11 9.83 -1.65
C PRO A 118 -7.27 9.21 -3.05
N SER A 119 -7.93 8.06 -3.14
CA SER A 119 -8.14 7.36 -4.40
C SER A 119 -9.26 7.97 -5.26
N TYR A 120 -9.37 9.29 -5.30
CA TYR A 120 -10.27 9.96 -6.24
C TYR A 120 -9.71 9.88 -7.67
N PRO A 121 -10.60 9.90 -8.71
CA PRO A 121 -10.19 9.73 -10.10
C PRO A 121 -9.06 10.67 -10.53
N ILE A 122 -9.10 11.93 -10.08
CA ILE A 122 -8.12 12.94 -10.48
C ILE A 122 -6.69 12.58 -10.05
N TYR A 123 -6.50 11.99 -8.87
CA TYR A 123 -5.18 11.57 -8.40
C TYR A 123 -4.69 10.34 -9.17
N VAL A 124 -5.57 9.38 -9.42
CA VAL A 124 -5.24 8.20 -10.25
C VAL A 124 -4.82 8.63 -11.66
N LEU A 125 -5.59 9.52 -12.29
CA LEU A 125 -5.29 10.06 -13.62
C LEU A 125 -3.99 10.87 -13.63
N SER A 126 -3.70 11.63 -12.58
CA SER A 126 -2.45 12.40 -12.48
C SER A 126 -1.23 11.48 -12.45
N VAL A 127 -1.30 10.36 -11.72
CA VAL A 127 -0.25 9.34 -11.71
C VAL A 127 -0.10 8.69 -13.09
N LEU A 128 -1.21 8.32 -13.73
CA LEU A 128 -1.19 7.73 -15.08
C LEU A 128 -0.57 8.69 -16.10
N GLN A 129 -0.99 9.95 -16.12
CA GLN A 129 -0.44 10.98 -16.99
C GLN A 129 1.06 11.22 -16.71
N ALA A 130 1.45 11.29 -15.43
CA ALA A 130 2.84 11.43 -15.04
C ALA A 130 3.70 10.24 -15.52
N SER A 131 3.16 9.02 -15.47
CA SER A 131 3.87 7.81 -15.91
C SER A 131 4.16 7.81 -17.41
N GLU A 132 3.32 8.44 -18.23
CA GLU A 132 3.50 8.54 -19.68
C GLU A 132 4.38 9.73 -20.09
N THR A 133 4.30 10.82 -19.34
CA THR A 133 5.08 12.04 -19.59
C THR A 133 6.47 12.01 -18.99
N ALA A 134 6.74 11.10 -18.05
CA ALA A 134 8.07 10.85 -17.52
C ALA A 134 9.04 10.53 -18.67
N THR A 135 10.00 11.43 -18.90
CA THR A 135 11.00 11.24 -19.95
C THR A 135 11.84 9.99 -19.69
N GLN A 136 12.29 9.31 -20.75
CA GLN A 136 13.14 8.10 -20.72
C GLN A 136 14.43 8.21 -19.86
N ILE A 137 14.77 9.39 -19.35
CA ILE A 137 15.96 9.67 -18.55
C ILE A 137 15.68 9.56 -17.03
N ASP A 138 14.42 9.65 -16.58
CA ASP A 138 14.11 9.61 -15.15
C ASP A 138 13.97 8.17 -14.65
N THR A 139 15.08 7.60 -14.17
CA THR A 139 15.14 6.24 -13.62
C THR A 139 14.30 6.05 -12.35
N ARG A 140 13.67 7.12 -11.82
CA ARG A 140 12.79 7.09 -10.63
C ARG A 140 11.30 7.05 -10.97
N ALA A 141 10.92 7.04 -12.25
CA ALA A 141 9.52 7.08 -12.70
C ALA A 141 8.65 5.89 -12.23
N SER A 142 9.25 4.85 -11.63
CA SER A 142 8.58 3.67 -11.08
C SER A 142 8.49 3.64 -9.55
N THR A 143 8.83 4.73 -8.85
CA THR A 143 8.89 4.75 -7.38
C THR A 143 7.73 5.54 -6.78
N GLN A 144 7.22 5.11 -5.62
CA GLN A 144 6.09 5.78 -4.95
C GLN A 144 6.41 7.26 -4.64
N GLY A 145 7.63 7.55 -4.20
CA GLY A 145 8.07 8.90 -3.83
C GLY A 145 8.09 9.89 -5.01
N TYR A 146 8.32 9.42 -6.23
CA TYR A 146 8.34 10.25 -7.44
C TYR A 146 6.98 10.91 -7.69
N TYR A 147 5.89 10.15 -7.57
CA TYR A 147 4.56 10.67 -7.81
C TYR A 147 4.09 11.63 -6.70
N TYR A 148 4.48 11.40 -5.44
CA TYR A 148 4.29 12.38 -4.37
C TYR A 148 5.02 13.68 -4.66
N GLU A 149 6.28 13.58 -5.08
CA GLU A 149 7.08 14.73 -5.47
C GLU A 149 6.44 15.51 -6.62
N ILE A 150 5.81 14.83 -7.59
CA ILE A 150 5.01 15.49 -8.64
C ILE A 150 3.80 16.22 -8.06
N PHE A 151 3.02 15.61 -7.16
CA PHE A 151 1.88 16.27 -6.54
C PHE A 151 2.31 17.52 -5.77
N ILE A 152 3.40 17.42 -5.01
CA ILE A 152 3.97 18.50 -4.22
C ILE A 152 4.46 19.62 -5.15
N LYS A 153 5.26 19.28 -6.16
CA LYS A 153 5.75 20.24 -7.16
C LYS A 153 4.60 20.93 -7.88
N THR A 154 3.57 20.21 -8.28
CA THR A 154 2.40 20.77 -8.97
C THR A 154 1.65 21.75 -8.07
N ALA A 155 1.44 21.42 -6.79
CA ALA A 155 0.81 22.33 -5.84
C ALA A 155 1.63 23.62 -5.61
N LEU A 156 2.95 23.49 -5.47
CA LEU A 156 3.84 24.62 -5.15
C LEU A 156 4.17 25.52 -6.35
N SER A 157 4.36 24.94 -7.54
CA SER A 157 4.84 25.65 -8.73
C SER A 157 3.78 26.51 -9.44
N GLN A 158 2.49 26.28 -9.19
CA GLN A 158 1.42 27.10 -9.76
C GLN A 158 1.64 28.60 -9.48
N GLY A 159 1.86 29.35 -10.56
CA GLY A 159 2.04 30.81 -10.55
C GLY A 159 3.38 31.31 -10.00
N LYS A 160 4.38 30.43 -9.81
CA LYS A 160 5.68 30.79 -9.20
C LYS A 160 6.86 30.61 -10.14
N SER A 161 7.86 31.48 -10.00
CA SER A 161 9.18 31.28 -10.60
C SER A 161 9.95 30.16 -9.90
N ASN A 162 10.98 29.62 -10.56
CA ASN A 162 11.85 28.59 -9.96
C ASN A 162 12.51 29.04 -8.64
N VAL A 163 12.84 30.32 -8.53
CA VAL A 163 13.41 30.90 -7.30
C VAL A 163 12.39 30.91 -6.18
N GLU A 164 11.16 31.34 -6.45
CA GLU A 164 10.09 31.35 -5.44
C GLU A 164 9.66 29.94 -5.03
N TYR A 165 9.74 28.99 -5.95
CA TYR A 165 9.56 27.57 -5.65
C TYR A 165 10.62 27.10 -4.65
N ASN A 166 11.90 27.34 -4.94
CA ASN A 166 13.00 26.90 -4.06
C ASN A 166 12.93 27.53 -2.66
N ILE A 167 12.58 28.82 -2.56
CA ILE A 167 12.35 29.48 -1.28
C ILE A 167 11.22 28.80 -0.50
N LEU A 168 10.09 28.49 -1.17
CA LEU A 168 8.95 27.87 -0.50
C LEU A 168 9.23 26.42 -0.09
N GLU A 169 9.92 25.66 -0.93
CA GLU A 169 10.36 24.29 -0.66
C GLU A 169 11.28 24.24 0.57
N THR A 170 12.27 25.14 0.63
CA THR A 170 13.18 25.28 1.78
C THR A 170 12.39 25.70 3.04
N TYR A 171 11.51 26.68 2.93
CA TYR A 171 10.67 27.12 4.04
C TYR A 171 9.83 25.97 4.61
N LEU A 172 9.20 25.17 3.75
CA LEU A 172 8.39 24.02 4.15
C LEU A 172 9.22 22.88 4.75
N ALA A 173 10.43 22.64 4.24
CA ALA A 173 11.37 21.66 4.81
C ALA A 173 11.74 22.03 6.25
N HIS A 174 12.15 23.28 6.49
CA HIS A 174 12.47 23.77 7.83
C HIS A 174 11.24 23.78 8.75
N LEU A 175 10.07 24.17 8.24
CA LEU A 175 8.84 24.16 9.02
C LEU A 175 8.44 22.74 9.42
N SER A 176 8.48 21.79 8.50
CA SER A 176 8.22 20.38 8.81
C SER A 176 9.21 19.82 9.84
N TYR A 177 10.50 20.13 9.69
CA TYR A 177 11.47 19.69 10.69
C TYR A 177 11.25 20.34 12.05
N HIS A 178 10.80 21.60 12.11
CA HIS A 178 10.39 22.25 13.35
C HIS A 178 9.23 21.51 14.04
N PHE A 179 8.20 21.09 13.29
CA PHE A 179 7.12 20.25 13.82
C PHE A 179 7.66 18.92 14.37
N PHE A 180 8.57 18.29 13.62
CA PHE A 180 9.16 17.00 13.98
C PHE A 180 10.05 17.09 15.23
N GLU A 181 10.96 18.05 15.28
CA GLU A 181 11.91 18.24 16.38
C GLU A 181 11.23 18.60 17.69
N ASN A 182 10.16 19.40 17.63
CA ASN A 182 9.40 19.82 18.81
C ASN A 182 8.26 18.85 19.16
N GLU A 183 8.10 17.75 18.41
CA GLU A 183 7.04 16.76 18.57
C GLU A 183 5.61 17.36 18.58
N VAL A 184 5.41 18.43 17.82
CA VAL A 184 4.11 19.12 17.68
C VAL A 184 3.44 18.78 16.36
N LYS A 185 2.10 18.74 16.36
CA LYS A 185 1.28 18.54 15.15
C LYS A 185 0.48 19.76 14.73
N ILE A 186 0.43 20.76 15.60
CA ILE A 186 -0.36 21.98 15.45
C ILE A 186 0.48 23.13 16.02
N LEU A 187 0.52 24.25 15.30
CA LEU A 187 1.03 25.52 15.81
C LEU A 187 -0.12 26.50 15.98
N ASP A 188 -0.10 27.28 17.06
CA ASP A 188 -0.93 28.49 17.11
C ASP A 188 -0.31 29.60 16.23
N GLU A 189 -1.07 30.67 16.00
CA GLU A 189 -0.63 31.79 15.17
C GLU A 189 0.71 32.40 15.64
N ARG A 190 0.90 32.49 16.95
CA ARG A 190 2.10 33.11 17.52
C ARG A 190 3.32 32.24 17.28
N ALA A 191 3.25 30.95 17.60
CA ALA A 191 4.32 30.00 17.36
C ALA A 191 4.69 29.92 15.87
N TYR A 192 3.69 30.02 14.98
CA TYR A 192 3.96 30.04 13.54
C TYR A 192 4.66 31.34 13.08
N GLN A 193 4.26 32.49 13.62
CA GLN A 193 4.95 33.76 13.37
C GLN A 193 6.38 33.74 13.93
N ASP A 194 6.58 33.23 15.14
CA ASP A 194 7.90 33.11 15.77
C ASP A 194 8.84 32.24 14.91
N PHE A 195 8.36 31.10 14.41
CA PHE A 195 9.10 30.29 13.43
C PHE A 195 9.44 31.09 12.16
N HIS A 196 8.46 31.79 11.59
CA HIS A 196 8.64 32.53 10.35
C HIS A 196 9.74 33.58 10.49
N PHE A 197 9.70 34.40 11.53
CA PHE A 197 10.71 35.43 11.76
C PHE A 197 12.09 34.84 12.05
N ALA A 198 12.17 33.73 12.79
CA ALA A 198 13.44 33.02 13.01
C ALA A 198 14.03 32.51 11.68
N HIS A 199 13.21 31.91 10.82
CA HIS A 199 13.64 31.44 9.51
C HIS A 199 14.14 32.59 8.61
N GLN A 200 13.43 33.71 8.57
CA GLN A 200 13.86 34.89 7.80
C GLN A 200 15.22 35.40 8.21
N ASN A 201 15.45 35.53 9.52
CA ASN A 201 16.72 35.99 10.07
C ASN A 201 17.86 35.01 9.80
N ASN A 202 17.58 33.69 9.79
CA ASN A 202 18.61 32.68 9.53
C ASN A 202 19.06 32.64 8.06
N PHE A 203 18.19 33.02 7.13
CA PHE A 203 18.46 32.95 5.68
C PHE A 203 18.66 34.32 5.02
N ASP A 204 18.52 35.42 5.76
CA ASP A 204 18.54 36.79 5.23
C ASP A 204 17.50 37.02 4.10
N ILE A 205 16.29 36.50 4.27
CA ILE A 205 15.20 36.61 3.28
C ILE A 205 13.99 37.32 3.88
N GLU A 206 13.60 38.45 3.29
CA GLU A 206 12.39 39.19 3.68
C GLU A 206 11.18 38.78 2.82
N ARG A 207 10.12 38.31 3.48
CA ARG A 207 8.83 37.88 2.92
C ARG A 207 7.68 38.20 3.89
N SER A 208 6.49 38.42 3.37
CA SER A 208 5.30 38.62 4.21
C SER A 208 4.83 37.27 4.78
N TRP A 209 4.76 37.15 6.11
CA TRP A 209 4.13 36.01 6.78
C TRP A 209 2.70 35.79 6.29
N LYS A 210 1.92 36.87 6.13
CA LYS A 210 0.54 36.81 5.65
C LYS A 210 0.46 36.23 4.24
N ASP A 211 1.39 36.59 3.36
CA ASP A 211 1.38 36.14 1.96
C ASP A 211 1.79 34.67 1.87
N ILE A 212 2.80 34.24 2.63
CA ILE A 212 3.18 32.82 2.71
C ILE A 212 2.04 32.00 3.31
N SER A 213 1.50 32.42 4.46
CA SER A 213 0.44 31.69 5.18
C SER A 213 -0.82 31.56 4.31
N SER A 214 -1.31 32.66 3.73
CA SER A 214 -2.49 32.63 2.85
C SER A 214 -2.26 31.79 1.60
N SER A 215 -1.07 31.86 0.97
CA SER A 215 -0.74 31.04 -0.19
C SER A 215 -0.72 29.55 0.15
N LEU A 216 -0.17 29.16 1.30
CA LEU A 216 -0.16 27.76 1.74
C LEU A 216 -1.55 27.23 2.06
N ILE A 217 -2.44 28.07 2.61
CA ILE A 217 -3.84 27.71 2.88
C ILE A 217 -4.63 27.57 1.58
N GLU A 218 -4.48 28.52 0.66
CA GLU A 218 -5.15 28.49 -0.66
C GLU A 218 -4.76 27.24 -1.45
N LYS A 219 -3.48 26.87 -1.39
CA LYS A 219 -2.94 25.66 -2.04
C LYS A 219 -3.25 24.36 -1.30
N GLN A 220 -4.00 24.42 -0.19
CA GLN A 220 -4.33 23.28 0.66
C GLN A 220 -3.07 22.52 1.14
N ILE A 221 -1.98 23.25 1.39
CA ILE A 221 -0.78 22.71 2.04
C ILE A 221 -0.95 22.79 3.55
N PHE A 222 -1.58 23.88 4.03
CA PHE A 222 -1.95 24.10 5.42
C PHE A 222 -3.46 24.23 5.59
N ILE A 223 -3.95 23.83 6.76
CA ILE A 223 -5.30 24.13 7.24
C ILE A 223 -5.17 25.09 8.42
N ALA A 224 -6.03 26.12 8.42
CA ALA A 224 -6.18 27.06 9.52
C ALA A 224 -7.58 26.94 10.13
N THR A 225 -7.66 26.56 11.41
CA THR A 225 -8.93 26.42 12.15
C THR A 225 -8.76 27.05 13.52
N ASP A 226 -9.60 28.03 13.88
CA ASP A 226 -9.58 28.69 15.19
C ASP A 226 -8.20 29.20 15.65
N GLY A 227 -7.40 29.75 14.73
CA GLY A 227 -6.05 30.26 15.01
C GLY A 227 -4.96 29.18 15.10
N ASN A 228 -5.29 27.93 14.82
CA ASN A 228 -4.37 26.79 14.78
C ASN A 228 -4.04 26.39 13.34
N TYR A 229 -2.79 26.02 13.11
CA TYR A 229 -2.19 25.74 11.81
C TYR A 229 -1.56 24.34 11.80
N HIS A 230 -1.87 23.54 10.78
CA HIS A 230 -1.23 22.24 10.57
C HIS A 230 -1.19 21.87 9.09
N PHE A 231 -0.33 20.92 8.73
CA PHE A 231 -0.32 20.36 7.38
C PHE A 231 -1.67 19.75 7.03
N ALA A 232 -2.18 20.08 5.84
CA ALA A 232 -3.48 19.61 5.37
C ALA A 232 -3.50 18.09 5.16
N GLN A 233 -2.34 17.51 4.81
CA GLN A 233 -2.16 16.08 4.56
C GLN A 233 -0.86 15.59 5.20
N LYS A 234 -0.90 14.42 5.85
CA LYS A 234 0.25 13.83 6.56
C LYS A 234 1.48 13.65 5.66
N TYR A 235 1.29 13.30 4.39
CA TYR A 235 2.40 13.04 3.48
C TYR A 235 3.22 14.30 3.16
N LEU A 236 2.61 15.48 3.17
CA LEU A 236 3.32 16.74 2.96
C LEU A 236 4.33 16.95 4.09
N TYR A 237 3.86 16.77 5.32
CA TYR A 237 4.72 16.80 6.50
C TYR A 237 5.86 15.77 6.39
N TYR A 238 5.55 14.49 6.13
CA TYR A 238 6.57 13.44 6.04
C TYR A 238 7.60 13.67 4.91
N TYR A 239 7.14 14.10 3.74
CA TYR A 239 8.00 14.41 2.60
C TYR A 239 8.98 15.52 2.93
N PHE A 240 8.48 16.66 3.45
CA PHE A 240 9.32 17.80 3.76
C PHE A 240 10.27 17.55 4.94
N THR A 241 9.87 16.75 5.93
CA THR A 241 10.79 16.30 6.98
C THR A 241 11.91 15.43 6.39
N ALA A 242 11.59 14.51 5.48
CA ALA A 242 12.60 13.71 4.79
C ALA A 242 13.50 14.56 3.88
N TYR A 243 12.94 15.57 3.22
CA TYR A 243 13.69 16.52 2.40
C TYR A 243 14.69 17.31 3.25
N TYR A 244 14.27 17.82 4.42
CA TYR A 244 15.17 18.47 5.36
C TYR A 244 16.32 17.54 5.77
N MET A 245 16.01 16.31 6.17
CA MET A 245 17.03 15.32 6.56
C MET A 245 17.99 14.95 5.42
N GLN A 246 17.51 14.93 4.18
CA GLN A 246 18.33 14.65 3.00
C GLN A 246 19.29 15.81 2.69
N ASP A 247 18.88 17.05 2.91
CA ASP A 247 19.70 18.25 2.69
C ASP A 247 20.75 18.43 3.79
N HIS A 248 20.45 18.00 5.02
CA HIS A 248 21.31 18.12 6.20
C HIS A 248 21.96 16.79 6.60
N ILE A 249 22.06 15.81 5.69
CA ILE A 249 22.43 14.43 6.01
C ILE A 249 23.88 14.25 6.50
N ASP A 250 24.74 15.22 6.21
CA ASP A 250 26.14 15.24 6.65
C ASP A 250 26.29 15.73 8.10
N GLU A 251 25.23 16.26 8.71
CA GLU A 251 25.23 16.68 10.12
C GLU A 251 25.07 15.47 11.07
N GLU A 252 25.92 15.39 12.09
CA GLU A 252 25.92 14.29 13.07
C GLU A 252 24.56 14.17 13.81
N SER A 253 23.92 15.30 14.11
CA SER A 253 22.58 15.36 14.71
C SER A 253 21.52 14.68 13.84
N ILE A 254 21.57 14.89 12.52
CA ILE A 254 20.64 14.30 11.55
C ILE A 254 20.94 12.83 11.33
N GLN A 255 22.21 12.43 11.28
CA GLN A 255 22.59 11.01 11.21
C GLN A 255 22.10 10.23 12.43
N HIS A 256 22.26 10.79 13.64
CA HIS A 256 21.69 10.21 14.85
C HIS A 256 20.17 10.12 14.80
N ARG A 257 19.50 11.13 14.21
CA ARG A 257 18.05 11.10 14.05
C ARG A 257 17.62 10.01 13.08
N ILE A 258 18.30 9.84 11.95
CA ILE A 258 18.03 8.77 10.98
C ILE A 258 18.19 7.40 11.65
N ALA A 259 19.28 7.18 12.39
CA ALA A 259 19.50 5.95 13.15
C ALA A 259 18.35 5.67 14.14
N PHE A 260 17.92 6.70 14.88
CA PHE A 260 16.78 6.61 15.79
C PHE A 260 15.49 6.19 15.05
N LEU A 261 15.18 6.81 13.91
CA LEU A 261 14.01 6.44 13.11
C LEU A 261 14.06 4.99 12.64
N CYS A 262 15.23 4.51 12.19
CA CYS A 262 15.42 3.14 11.71
C CYS A 262 15.16 2.10 12.81
N GLN A 263 15.48 2.43 14.07
CA GLN A 263 15.21 1.55 15.22
C GLN A 263 13.73 1.52 15.65
N HIS A 264 12.93 2.49 15.20
CA HIS A 264 11.54 2.67 15.62
C HIS A 264 10.55 2.58 14.43
N LEU A 265 10.87 1.74 13.43
CA LEU A 265 10.12 1.59 12.18
C LEU A 265 8.68 1.04 12.32
N TYR A 266 8.31 0.56 13.50
CA TYR A 266 6.92 0.23 13.83
C TYR A 266 6.03 1.49 13.94
N ASN A 267 6.62 2.66 14.20
CA ASN A 267 5.92 3.94 14.23
C ASN A 267 5.58 4.39 12.79
N GLU A 268 4.30 4.72 12.55
CA GLU A 268 3.81 5.15 11.25
C GLU A 268 4.59 6.36 10.73
N GLU A 269 4.69 7.45 11.50
CA GLU A 269 5.38 8.68 11.11
C GLU A 269 6.84 8.41 10.72
N TYR A 270 7.57 7.66 11.56
CA TYR A 270 8.98 7.37 11.32
C TYR A 270 9.18 6.52 10.06
N SER A 271 8.36 5.49 9.88
CA SER A 271 8.41 4.63 8.69
C SER A 271 8.12 5.39 7.39
N ASN A 272 7.25 6.39 7.43
CA ASN A 272 6.89 7.16 6.25
C ASN A 272 7.91 8.26 5.94
N ILE A 273 8.51 8.91 6.95
CA ILE A 273 9.66 9.80 6.76
C ILE A 273 10.81 9.01 6.11
N LEU A 274 11.14 7.83 6.63
CA LEU A 274 12.20 6.99 6.07
C LEU A 274 11.88 6.47 4.66
N LEU A 275 10.61 6.19 4.35
CA LEU A 275 10.20 5.82 2.99
C LEU A 275 10.46 6.97 2.00
N PHE A 276 10.16 8.22 2.36
CA PHE A 276 10.48 9.38 1.54
C PHE A 276 12.00 9.60 1.46
N LEU A 277 12.71 9.44 2.57
CA LEU A 277 14.16 9.59 2.57
C LEU A 277 14.86 8.57 1.67
N ALA A 278 14.37 7.31 1.64
CA ALA A 278 14.81 6.25 0.74
C ALA A 278 14.51 6.53 -0.75
N HIS A 279 13.56 7.42 -1.05
CA HIS A 279 13.33 7.94 -2.40
C HIS A 279 14.27 9.09 -2.76
N LEU A 280 14.50 9.99 -1.81
CA LEU A 280 15.28 11.21 -2.03
C LEU A 280 16.79 10.96 -2.06
N SER A 281 17.28 9.96 -1.32
CA SER A 281 18.72 9.75 -1.13
C SER A 281 19.14 8.28 -1.12
N LYS A 282 20.37 8.06 -1.62
CA LYS A 282 21.11 6.78 -1.55
C LYS A 282 22.30 6.86 -0.59
N HIS A 283 22.31 7.83 0.33
CA HIS A 283 23.44 8.06 1.23
C HIS A 283 23.75 6.79 2.04
N PRO A 284 25.03 6.39 2.20
CA PRO A 284 25.42 5.15 2.86
C PRO A 284 24.84 4.97 4.28
N ILE A 285 24.67 6.07 5.04
CA ILE A 285 24.09 6.02 6.39
C ILE A 285 22.67 5.42 6.39
N ILE A 286 21.85 5.74 5.39
CA ILE A 286 20.46 5.26 5.31
C ILE A 286 20.47 3.75 5.11
N ILE A 287 21.31 3.28 4.18
CA ILE A 287 21.44 1.85 3.86
C ILE A 287 21.98 1.09 5.08
N GLN A 288 23.04 1.60 5.70
CA GLN A 288 23.67 0.93 6.85
C GLN A 288 22.72 0.86 8.05
N GLU A 289 22.04 1.96 8.40
CA GLU A 289 21.10 1.97 9.53
C GLU A 289 19.87 1.08 9.27
N LEU A 290 19.39 0.97 8.02
CA LEU A 290 18.32 0.05 7.67
C LEU A 290 18.78 -1.42 7.71
N ILE A 291 20.01 -1.74 7.31
CA ILE A 291 20.60 -3.07 7.46
C ILE A 291 20.76 -3.41 8.94
N ASN A 292 21.31 -2.49 9.74
CA ASN A 292 21.44 -2.65 11.18
C ASN A 292 20.08 -2.91 11.84
N ALA A 293 19.05 -2.12 11.49
CA ALA A 293 17.68 -2.33 11.96
C ALA A 293 17.13 -3.70 11.54
N ALA A 294 17.38 -4.13 10.30
CA ALA A 294 17.00 -5.45 9.82
C ALA A 294 17.64 -6.55 10.68
N GLU A 295 18.90 -6.41 11.07
CA GLU A 295 19.61 -7.35 11.95
C GLU A 295 19.05 -7.42 13.38
N GLN A 296 18.57 -6.30 13.92
CA GLN A 296 17.97 -6.23 15.26
C GLN A 296 16.57 -6.85 15.34
N HIS A 297 15.90 -7.08 14.20
CA HIS A 297 14.65 -7.82 14.18
C HIS A 297 14.90 -9.33 14.28
N PHE A 298 14.40 -9.93 15.37
CA PHE A 298 14.52 -11.35 15.69
C PHE A 298 15.99 -11.84 15.70
N PRO A 299 16.87 -11.26 16.54
CA PRO A 299 18.31 -11.48 16.48
C PRO A 299 18.70 -12.94 16.77
N ASP A 300 17.93 -13.61 17.64
CA ASP A 300 18.18 -15.01 18.06
C ASP A 300 17.53 -16.04 17.13
N VAL A 301 16.79 -15.60 16.10
CA VAL A 301 16.07 -16.48 15.17
C VAL A 301 16.87 -16.64 13.89
N GLN A 302 17.07 -17.87 13.44
CA GLN A 302 17.67 -18.13 12.14
C GLN A 302 16.64 -17.98 11.01
N PRO A 303 17.06 -17.54 9.80
CA PRO A 303 16.18 -17.50 8.65
C PRO A 303 15.53 -18.86 8.38
N ALA A 304 14.21 -18.90 8.19
CA ALA A 304 13.48 -20.12 7.86
C ALA A 304 14.02 -20.77 6.58
N SER A 305 14.35 -22.05 6.68
CA SER A 305 14.67 -22.92 5.54
C SER A 305 13.42 -23.40 4.81
N ILE A 306 12.27 -23.41 5.50
CA ILE A 306 11.06 -24.14 5.12
C ILE A 306 11.40 -25.61 4.87
N ASP A 307 12.18 -26.19 5.78
CA ASP A 307 12.49 -27.63 5.79
C ASP A 307 12.42 -28.18 7.22
N ALA A 308 13.51 -28.07 7.99
CA ALA A 308 13.52 -28.48 9.39
C ALA A 308 12.51 -27.70 10.25
N ASP A 309 12.27 -26.43 9.91
CA ASP A 309 11.40 -25.53 10.67
C ASP A 309 9.91 -25.91 10.63
N VAL A 310 9.52 -26.74 9.65
CA VAL A 310 8.12 -27.04 9.34
C VAL A 310 7.75 -28.49 9.63
N VAL A 311 8.66 -29.27 10.24
CA VAL A 311 8.43 -30.68 10.60
C VAL A 311 7.18 -30.84 11.47
N PHE A 312 6.97 -29.96 12.47
CA PHE A 312 5.78 -30.00 13.33
C PHE A 312 4.46 -29.81 12.54
N LEU A 313 4.46 -28.95 11.52
CA LEU A 313 3.27 -28.76 10.66
C LEU A 313 3.04 -30.00 9.79
N ASN A 314 4.12 -30.59 9.28
CA ASN A 314 4.02 -31.81 8.49
C ASN A 314 3.46 -32.96 9.35
N GLU A 315 3.88 -33.12 10.61
CA GLU A 315 3.36 -34.14 11.53
C GLU A 315 1.87 -33.96 11.87
N LEU A 316 1.37 -32.72 11.84
CA LEU A 316 -0.05 -32.42 12.09
C LEU A 316 -0.95 -32.89 10.95
N ASP A 317 -0.56 -32.60 9.71
CA ASP A 317 -1.26 -33.02 8.50
C ASP A 317 -0.30 -33.06 7.30
N HIS A 318 -0.23 -34.22 6.63
CA HIS A 318 0.56 -34.44 5.43
C HIS A 318 -0.22 -34.17 4.13
N ALA A 319 -1.46 -33.67 4.21
CA ALA A 319 -2.25 -33.43 3.01
C ALA A 319 -1.64 -32.33 2.14
N VAL A 320 -1.40 -32.67 0.87
CA VAL A 320 -1.22 -31.67 -0.17
C VAL A 320 -2.59 -31.11 -0.51
N LEU A 321 -2.71 -29.78 -0.61
CA LEU A 321 -3.97 -29.15 -1.01
C LEU A 321 -4.36 -29.67 -2.39
N ASP A 322 -5.62 -30.09 -2.52
CA ASP A 322 -6.26 -30.33 -3.81
C ASP A 322 -6.55 -28.97 -4.46
N ILE A 323 -5.50 -28.37 -5.02
CA ILE A 323 -5.58 -27.14 -5.78
C ILE A 323 -5.91 -27.53 -7.21
N SER A 324 -6.98 -26.96 -7.72
CA SER A 324 -7.35 -27.05 -9.14
C SER A 324 -7.16 -25.70 -9.81
N TYR A 325 -6.71 -25.75 -11.06
CA TYR A 325 -6.69 -24.60 -11.95
C TYR A 325 -7.89 -24.67 -12.89
N GLU A 326 -8.74 -23.65 -12.83
CA GLU A 326 -9.84 -23.44 -13.77
C GLU A 326 -9.37 -22.51 -14.90
N ASP A 327 -9.28 -23.03 -16.13
CA ASP A 327 -8.94 -22.26 -17.32
C ASP A 327 -10.08 -21.29 -17.67
N SER A 328 -9.95 -20.09 -17.11
CA SER A 328 -10.93 -19.01 -17.08
C SER A 328 -10.32 -17.72 -17.61
N ASP A 329 -11.17 -16.75 -17.94
CA ASP A 329 -10.69 -15.45 -18.40
C ASP A 329 -9.93 -14.71 -17.29
N HIS A 330 -8.66 -14.43 -17.53
CA HIS A 330 -7.76 -13.75 -16.59
C HIS A 330 -8.24 -12.35 -16.18
N ARG A 331 -8.96 -11.61 -17.04
CA ARG A 331 -9.51 -10.29 -16.68
C ARG A 331 -10.67 -10.46 -15.69
N GLU A 332 -11.55 -11.44 -15.90
CA GLU A 332 -12.60 -11.77 -14.94
C GLU A 332 -12.04 -12.31 -13.61
N ASN A 333 -10.98 -13.11 -13.65
CA ASN A 333 -10.29 -13.57 -12.43
C ASN A 333 -9.72 -12.41 -11.62
N ARG A 334 -9.03 -11.47 -12.29
CA ARG A 334 -8.53 -10.25 -11.66
C ARG A 334 -9.67 -9.44 -11.03
N LYS A 335 -10.78 -9.26 -11.75
CA LYS A 335 -11.95 -8.54 -11.23
C LYS A 335 -12.55 -9.19 -9.98
N LYS A 336 -12.61 -10.52 -9.93
CA LYS A 336 -13.05 -11.28 -8.74
C LYS A 336 -12.07 -11.13 -7.58
N LEU A 337 -10.76 -11.25 -7.84
CA LEU A 337 -9.72 -11.04 -6.83
C LEU A 337 -9.84 -9.66 -6.18
N LEU A 338 -9.94 -8.61 -7.00
CA LEU A 338 -10.06 -7.24 -6.50
C LEU A 338 -11.38 -7.01 -5.74
N ALA A 339 -12.47 -7.67 -6.15
CA ALA A 339 -13.74 -7.59 -5.42
C ALA A 339 -13.65 -8.24 -4.03
N ASN A 340 -12.99 -9.40 -3.92
CA ASN A 340 -12.76 -10.05 -2.62
C ASN A 340 -11.91 -9.16 -1.71
N ILE A 341 -10.85 -8.56 -2.24
CA ILE A 341 -10.01 -7.60 -1.50
C ILE A 341 -10.85 -6.40 -1.03
N ASP A 342 -11.68 -5.83 -1.91
CA ASP A 342 -12.56 -4.70 -1.56
C ASP A 342 -13.57 -5.06 -0.46
N GLU A 343 -14.10 -6.30 -0.45
CA GLU A 343 -14.99 -6.80 0.60
C GLU A 343 -14.27 -6.97 1.95
N ASP A 344 -13.04 -7.48 1.93
CA ASP A 344 -12.22 -7.66 3.13
C ASP A 344 -11.78 -6.29 3.71
N GLU A 345 -11.32 -5.36 2.87
CA GLU A 345 -10.97 -3.99 3.29
C GLU A 345 -12.17 -3.26 3.94
N GLN A 346 -13.39 -3.48 3.44
CA GLN A 346 -14.60 -2.92 4.05
C GLN A 346 -14.90 -3.51 5.44
N ARG A 347 -14.60 -4.79 5.67
CA ARG A 347 -14.80 -5.44 6.98
C ARG A 347 -13.76 -4.99 8.00
N ASP A 348 -12.52 -4.80 7.59
CA ASP A 348 -11.42 -4.40 8.49
C ASP A 348 -11.52 -2.94 8.94
N THR A 349 -12.05 -2.05 8.08
CA THR A 349 -12.26 -0.63 8.43
C THR A 349 -13.25 -0.45 9.60
N LEU A 350 -14.05 -1.47 9.91
CA LEU A 350 -14.98 -1.47 11.07
C LEU A 350 -14.34 -1.98 12.37
N ASN A 351 -13.13 -2.56 12.35
CA ASN A 351 -12.57 -3.34 13.47
C ASN A 351 -11.16 -2.92 13.94
N TYR A 352 -10.47 -1.98 13.30
CA TYR A 352 -9.10 -1.59 13.69
C TYR A 352 -8.92 -0.07 13.85
N GLU A 353 -9.20 0.44 15.05
CA GLU A 353 -8.53 1.62 15.59
C GLU A 353 -7.52 1.13 16.64
N LEU A 354 -6.25 0.95 16.25
CA LEU A 354 -5.17 0.83 17.22
C LEU A 354 -5.13 2.14 18.02
N THR A 355 -5.40 2.07 19.32
CA THR A 355 -5.35 3.26 20.17
C THR A 355 -3.91 3.68 20.40
N GLU A 356 -3.66 4.99 20.55
CA GLU A 356 -2.35 5.57 20.89
C GLU A 356 -1.67 4.94 22.13
N ASN A 357 -2.42 4.19 22.96
CA ASN A 357 -1.92 3.49 24.15
C ASN A 357 -1.10 2.21 23.85
N ASP A 358 -1.05 1.72 22.61
CA ASP A 358 -0.29 0.50 22.25
C ASP A 358 1.22 0.75 22.08
N LYS A 359 1.67 2.02 22.17
CA LYS A 359 3.08 2.43 22.03
C LYS A 359 4.04 1.81 23.05
N ASN A 360 3.53 1.28 24.18
CA ASN A 360 4.35 0.72 25.27
C ASN A 360 4.52 -0.82 25.23
N GLN A 361 4.05 -1.52 24.19
CA GLN A 361 4.15 -2.98 24.13
C GLN A 361 5.12 -3.46 23.03
N MET A 362 6.41 -3.13 23.15
CA MET A 362 7.45 -3.75 22.31
C MET A 362 7.50 -5.30 22.44
N THR A 363 6.80 -5.88 23.42
CA THR A 363 6.62 -7.32 23.59
C THR A 363 5.55 -7.93 22.67
N ASP A 364 4.67 -7.13 22.08
CA ASP A 364 3.62 -7.63 21.18
C ASP A 364 4.24 -8.20 19.89
N PRO A 365 4.05 -9.50 19.60
CA PRO A 365 4.50 -10.11 18.35
C PRO A 365 4.02 -9.38 17.08
N ALA A 366 2.82 -8.79 17.10
CA ALA A 366 2.27 -8.06 15.96
C ALA A 366 3.03 -6.76 15.69
N ILE A 367 3.40 -6.01 16.72
CA ILE A 367 4.21 -4.77 16.61
C ILE A 367 5.61 -5.10 16.08
N LYS A 368 6.25 -6.16 16.61
CA LYS A 368 7.56 -6.62 16.13
C LYS A 368 7.52 -7.04 14.66
N LEU A 369 6.50 -7.80 14.26
CA LEU A 369 6.31 -8.21 12.88
C LEU A 369 6.06 -7.01 11.97
N ASN A 370 5.23 -6.05 12.37
CA ASN A 370 5.00 -4.82 11.61
C ASN A 370 6.31 -4.04 11.41
N GLY A 371 7.12 -3.85 12.47
CA GLY A 371 8.44 -3.23 12.36
C GLY A 371 9.34 -3.94 11.34
N ALA A 372 9.45 -5.27 11.42
CA ALA A 372 10.23 -6.06 10.47
C ALA A 372 9.74 -5.93 9.02
N LEU A 373 8.41 -5.94 8.80
CA LEU A 373 7.85 -5.77 7.46
C LEU A 373 8.05 -4.35 6.91
N LYS A 374 8.03 -3.30 7.76
CA LYS A 374 8.35 -1.92 7.37
C LYS A 374 9.82 -1.77 7.03
N THR A 375 10.71 -2.38 7.80
CA THR A 375 12.15 -2.42 7.50
C THR A 375 12.41 -3.10 6.17
N LEU A 376 11.80 -4.28 5.94
CA LEU A 376 11.87 -4.99 4.66
C LEU A 376 11.38 -4.12 3.50
N GLN A 377 10.24 -3.45 3.67
CA GLN A 377 9.65 -2.58 2.66
C GLN A 377 10.58 -1.43 2.26
N ILE A 378 11.09 -0.68 3.25
CA ILE A 378 11.89 0.53 3.00
C ILE A 378 13.26 0.15 2.43
N LEU A 379 13.91 -0.88 2.98
CA LEU A 379 15.19 -1.36 2.49
C LEU A 379 15.09 -1.91 1.06
N GLY A 380 14.03 -2.65 0.74
CA GLY A 380 13.72 -3.07 -0.63
C GLY A 380 13.45 -1.89 -1.57
N GLN A 381 12.82 -0.82 -1.07
CA GLN A 381 12.60 0.39 -1.86
C GLN A 381 13.91 1.10 -2.22
N VAL A 382 14.88 1.19 -1.29
CA VAL A 382 16.21 1.73 -1.60
C VAL A 382 16.87 0.95 -2.74
N LEU A 383 16.79 -0.39 -2.70
CA LEU A 383 17.33 -1.26 -3.73
C LEU A 383 16.71 -0.99 -5.11
N LYS A 384 15.38 -0.83 -5.16
CA LYS A 384 14.63 -0.58 -6.40
C LYS A 384 14.79 0.83 -6.96
N ASN A 385 15.06 1.84 -6.11
CA ASN A 385 15.17 3.24 -6.52
C ASN A 385 16.50 3.56 -7.22
N PHE A 386 17.57 2.83 -6.91
CA PHE A 386 18.93 3.15 -7.35
C PHE A 386 19.66 1.98 -8.03
N PRO A 387 19.05 1.25 -8.98
CA PRO A 387 19.67 0.08 -9.59
C PRO A 387 20.93 0.44 -10.40
N GLY A 388 21.02 1.62 -11.01
CA GLY A 388 22.23 2.07 -11.71
C GLY A 388 23.28 2.73 -10.81
N SER A 389 22.98 2.93 -9.53
CA SER A 389 23.68 3.86 -8.65
C SER A 389 24.25 3.23 -7.38
N ILE A 390 23.80 2.03 -7.04
CA ILE A 390 24.30 1.18 -5.96
C ILE A 390 25.21 0.10 -6.58
N HIS A 391 26.39 -0.11 -5.99
CA HIS A 391 27.35 -1.10 -6.49
C HIS A 391 26.90 -2.55 -6.24
N ALA A 392 27.44 -3.50 -7.01
CA ALA A 392 27.01 -4.90 -7.00
C ALA A 392 27.05 -5.56 -5.60
N GLU A 393 28.12 -5.35 -4.82
CA GLU A 393 28.21 -5.92 -3.47
C GLU A 393 27.16 -5.33 -2.52
N GLN A 394 26.93 -4.02 -2.59
CA GLN A 394 25.92 -3.37 -1.77
C GLN A 394 24.50 -3.79 -2.19
N LYS A 395 24.24 -4.02 -3.49
CA LYS A 395 22.96 -4.62 -3.94
C LYS A 395 22.76 -6.01 -3.35
N TYR A 396 23.82 -6.83 -3.38
CA TYR A 396 23.79 -8.17 -2.81
C TYR A 396 23.51 -8.12 -1.30
N GLU A 397 24.20 -7.25 -0.57
CA GLU A 397 24.03 -7.06 0.87
C GLU A 397 22.61 -6.62 1.25
N ILE A 398 22.06 -5.64 0.53
CA ILE A 398 20.68 -5.16 0.72
C ILE A 398 19.69 -6.29 0.45
N ALA A 399 19.79 -6.95 -0.71
CA ALA A 399 18.88 -8.03 -1.09
C ALA A 399 18.98 -9.23 -0.11
N ASN A 400 20.19 -9.62 0.28
CA ASN A 400 20.41 -10.66 1.29
C ASN A 400 19.76 -10.29 2.64
N SER A 401 19.91 -9.04 3.07
CA SER A 401 19.32 -8.54 4.31
C SER A 401 17.79 -8.59 4.26
N CYS A 402 17.18 -8.22 3.13
CA CYS A 402 15.74 -8.37 2.90
C CYS A 402 15.28 -9.84 2.98
N TYR A 403 15.97 -10.77 2.31
CA TYR A 403 15.65 -12.19 2.37
C TYR A 403 15.75 -12.73 3.80
N ARG A 404 16.89 -12.50 4.46
CA ARG A 404 17.11 -12.97 5.84
C ARG A 404 16.09 -12.40 6.81
N LEU A 405 15.76 -11.11 6.71
CA LEU A 405 14.75 -10.49 7.56
C LEU A 405 13.35 -11.11 7.34
N GLY A 406 12.92 -11.24 6.08
CA GLY A 406 11.62 -11.86 5.80
C GLY A 406 11.56 -13.30 6.30
N LEU A 407 12.62 -14.08 6.07
CA LEU A 407 12.68 -15.48 6.48
C LEU A 407 12.84 -15.67 8.00
N ARG A 408 13.51 -14.77 8.72
CA ARG A 408 13.47 -14.74 10.19
C ARG A 408 12.08 -14.40 10.72
N SER A 409 11.39 -13.47 10.06
CA SER A 409 9.99 -13.16 10.39
C SER A 409 9.10 -14.40 10.22
N LEU A 410 9.31 -15.18 9.15
CA LEU A 410 8.62 -16.45 8.93
C LEU A 410 8.94 -17.49 10.01
N ALA A 411 10.22 -17.68 10.34
CA ALA A 411 10.64 -18.58 11.41
C ALA A 411 10.03 -18.19 12.76
N SER A 412 9.99 -16.90 13.08
CA SER A 412 9.33 -16.40 14.29
C SER A 412 7.84 -16.75 14.31
N MET A 413 7.14 -16.65 13.18
CA MET A 413 5.72 -17.05 13.10
C MET A 413 5.55 -18.57 13.26
N TYR A 414 6.44 -19.39 12.70
CA TYR A 414 6.41 -20.84 12.94
C TYR A 414 6.64 -21.17 14.42
N ASN A 415 7.57 -20.49 15.09
CA ASN A 415 7.80 -20.67 16.52
C ASN A 415 6.55 -20.30 17.33
N LEU A 416 5.89 -19.18 17.01
CA LEU A 416 4.62 -18.81 17.65
C LEU A 416 3.53 -19.88 17.45
N LEU A 417 3.39 -20.41 16.23
CA LEU A 417 2.43 -21.49 15.96
C LEU A 417 2.76 -22.77 16.74
N ARG A 418 4.05 -23.13 16.82
CA ARG A 418 4.52 -24.33 17.52
C ARG A 418 4.34 -24.21 19.03
N GLU A 419 4.72 -23.09 19.62
CA GLU A 419 4.62 -22.83 21.06
C GLU A 419 3.17 -22.78 21.54
N ASN A 420 2.26 -22.34 20.69
CA ASN A 420 0.83 -22.20 20.99
C ASN A 420 -0.04 -23.31 20.36
N GLU A 421 0.56 -24.36 19.80
CA GLU A 421 -0.14 -25.39 19.02
C GLU A 421 -1.32 -26.00 19.77
N THR A 422 -1.11 -26.36 21.04
CA THR A 422 -2.15 -27.01 21.87
C THR A 422 -3.31 -26.05 22.15
N LEU A 423 -3.01 -24.79 22.49
CA LEU A 423 -4.03 -23.78 22.78
C LEU A 423 -4.86 -23.46 21.53
N ILE A 424 -4.18 -23.23 20.40
CA ILE A 424 -4.85 -22.96 19.11
C ILE A 424 -5.75 -24.14 18.73
N LEU A 425 -5.25 -25.37 18.89
CA LEU A 425 -6.01 -26.57 18.58
C LEU A 425 -7.28 -26.65 19.43
N GLU A 426 -7.19 -26.45 20.75
CA GLU A 426 -8.35 -26.48 21.65
C GLU A 426 -9.38 -25.39 21.33
N ASP A 427 -8.93 -24.15 21.07
CA ASP A 427 -9.80 -23.03 20.73
C ASP A 427 -10.56 -23.29 19.42
N TYR A 428 -9.88 -23.75 18.37
CA TYR A 428 -10.53 -24.08 17.10
C TYR A 428 -11.48 -25.27 17.22
N MET A 429 -11.12 -26.29 18.00
CA MET A 429 -12.05 -27.39 18.28
C MET A 429 -13.34 -26.89 18.94
N ASN A 430 -13.24 -25.94 19.88
CA ASN A 430 -14.40 -25.33 20.52
C ASN A 430 -15.24 -24.52 19.52
N ILE A 431 -14.60 -23.68 18.70
CA ILE A 431 -15.29 -22.90 17.66
C ILE A 431 -16.04 -23.82 16.69
N ILE A 432 -15.38 -24.86 16.16
CA ILE A 432 -15.99 -25.82 15.24
C ILE A 432 -17.15 -26.55 15.91
N LYS A 433 -17.01 -26.96 17.16
CA LYS A 433 -18.08 -27.63 17.92
C LYS A 433 -19.29 -26.73 18.12
N VAL A 434 -19.10 -25.42 18.34
CA VAL A 434 -20.20 -24.45 18.47
C VAL A 434 -20.93 -24.27 17.14
N HIS A 435 -20.20 -24.15 16.02
CA HIS A 435 -20.81 -23.96 14.70
C HIS A 435 -21.35 -25.26 14.07
N HIS A 436 -20.82 -26.42 14.47
CA HIS A 436 -21.16 -27.74 13.95
C HIS A 436 -21.32 -28.78 15.07
N PRO A 437 -22.35 -28.66 15.93
CA PRO A 437 -22.50 -29.48 17.14
C PRO A 437 -22.69 -30.98 16.88
N SER A 438 -23.11 -31.37 15.67
CA SER A 438 -23.33 -32.77 15.27
C SER A 438 -22.09 -33.46 14.69
N MET A 439 -20.96 -32.75 14.55
CA MET A 439 -19.73 -33.31 13.96
C MET A 439 -19.01 -34.23 14.95
N HIS A 440 -18.45 -35.34 14.44
CA HIS A 440 -17.71 -36.29 15.27
C HIS A 440 -16.40 -35.65 15.78
N LEU A 441 -15.98 -36.01 17.01
CA LEU A 441 -14.79 -35.41 17.65
C LEU A 441 -13.51 -35.61 16.84
N ASP A 442 -13.34 -36.77 16.20
CA ASP A 442 -12.17 -37.03 15.35
C ASP A 442 -12.13 -36.13 14.12
N ASP A 443 -13.29 -35.83 13.52
CA ASP A 443 -13.40 -34.92 12.36
C ASP A 443 -13.16 -33.47 12.79
N ILE A 444 -13.66 -33.07 13.97
CA ILE A 444 -13.39 -31.75 14.57
C ILE A 444 -11.89 -31.59 14.81
N ARG A 445 -11.24 -32.60 15.40
CA ARG A 445 -9.81 -32.58 15.66
C ARG A 445 -9.00 -32.52 14.37
N LYS A 446 -9.41 -33.28 13.34
CA LYS A 446 -8.77 -33.24 12.03
C LYS A 446 -8.85 -31.85 11.41
N ARG A 447 -10.04 -31.23 11.38
CA ARG A 447 -10.23 -29.87 10.84
C ARG A 447 -9.45 -28.80 11.62
N ALA A 448 -9.34 -28.94 12.94
CA ALA A 448 -8.53 -28.03 13.75
C ALA A 448 -7.05 -28.14 13.38
N LYS A 449 -6.52 -29.36 13.19
CA LYS A 449 -5.15 -29.58 12.70
C LYS A 449 -4.94 -29.01 11.29
N GLU A 450 -5.85 -29.28 10.37
CA GLU A 450 -5.85 -28.71 9.01
C GLU A 450 -5.82 -27.17 9.04
N THR A 451 -6.48 -26.56 10.03
CA THR A 451 -6.48 -25.09 10.23
C THR A 451 -5.10 -24.56 10.62
N ILE A 452 -4.40 -25.21 11.56
CA ILE A 452 -3.03 -24.82 11.97
C ILE A 452 -2.07 -24.94 10.79
N VAL A 453 -2.14 -26.04 10.03
CA VAL A 453 -1.33 -26.21 8.81
C VAL A 453 -1.72 -25.16 7.75
N GLY A 454 -3.01 -24.85 7.64
CA GLY A 454 -3.52 -23.75 6.83
C GLY A 454 -2.90 -22.39 7.18
N MET A 455 -2.79 -22.06 8.47
CA MET A 455 -2.10 -20.85 8.93
C MET A 455 -0.64 -20.86 8.50
N GLY A 456 0.07 -21.98 8.70
CA GLY A 456 1.43 -22.18 8.21
C GLY A 456 1.56 -21.89 6.72
N ARG A 457 0.63 -22.38 5.89
CA ARG A 457 0.59 -22.13 4.44
C ARG A 457 0.40 -20.64 4.12
N VAL A 458 -0.57 -19.99 4.76
CA VAL A 458 -0.87 -18.57 4.55
C VAL A 458 0.33 -17.69 4.90
N VAL A 459 0.96 -17.90 6.06
CA VAL A 459 2.11 -17.09 6.47
C VAL A 459 3.33 -17.33 5.60
N THR A 460 3.55 -18.56 5.14
CA THR A 460 4.65 -18.91 4.22
C THR A 460 4.48 -18.20 2.89
N TYR A 461 3.31 -18.35 2.27
CA TYR A 461 2.96 -17.68 1.03
C TYR A 461 3.07 -16.16 1.16
N GLY A 462 2.48 -15.61 2.23
CA GLY A 462 2.50 -14.18 2.52
C GLY A 462 3.90 -13.61 2.63
N ILE A 463 4.81 -14.25 3.38
CA ILE A 463 6.19 -13.77 3.50
C ILE A 463 6.96 -13.91 2.20
N VAL A 464 6.83 -15.02 1.47
CA VAL A 464 7.47 -15.19 0.16
C VAL A 464 7.06 -14.06 -0.79
N LYS A 465 5.76 -13.76 -0.89
CA LYS A 465 5.26 -12.63 -1.69
C LYS A 465 5.72 -11.28 -1.15
N ARG A 466 5.80 -11.08 0.18
CA ARG A 466 6.31 -9.85 0.79
C ARG A 466 7.77 -9.59 0.46
N ILE A 467 8.62 -10.62 0.49
CA ILE A 467 10.03 -10.51 0.08
C ILE A 467 10.09 -10.19 -1.43
N SER A 468 9.41 -11.00 -2.27
CA SER A 468 9.35 -10.80 -3.72
C SER A 468 8.94 -9.37 -4.09
N GLY A 469 7.82 -8.86 -3.55
CA GLY A 469 7.34 -7.52 -3.85
C GLY A 469 8.22 -6.39 -3.28
N ALA A 470 8.92 -6.62 -2.17
CA ALA A 470 9.81 -5.62 -1.59
C ALA A 470 11.04 -5.38 -2.49
N VAL A 471 11.68 -6.44 -2.98
CA VAL A 471 12.93 -6.33 -3.76
C VAL A 471 12.70 -6.37 -5.28
N GLY A 472 11.59 -6.94 -5.73
CA GLY A 472 11.32 -7.28 -7.13
C GLY A 472 11.56 -6.15 -8.12
N SER A 473 12.51 -6.39 -9.04
CA SER A 473 12.79 -5.54 -10.19
C SER A 473 13.48 -6.36 -11.29
N PRO A 474 13.12 -6.17 -12.57
CA PRO A 474 13.82 -6.79 -13.70
C PRO A 474 15.33 -6.49 -13.73
N ASP A 475 15.73 -5.30 -13.24
CA ASP A 475 17.13 -4.83 -13.25
C ASP A 475 18.05 -5.53 -12.23
N LEU A 476 17.47 -6.38 -11.37
CA LEU A 476 18.18 -7.02 -10.24
C LEU A 476 18.34 -8.55 -10.41
N SER A 477 17.96 -9.09 -11.57
CA SER A 477 18.01 -10.53 -11.87
C SER A 477 19.38 -11.18 -11.59
N VAL A 478 20.49 -10.52 -11.94
CA VAL A 478 21.85 -11.01 -11.68
C VAL A 478 22.15 -11.11 -10.18
N THR A 479 21.65 -10.17 -9.38
CA THR A 479 21.79 -10.20 -7.91
C THR A 479 21.05 -11.40 -7.33
N TYR A 480 19.83 -11.68 -7.81
CA TYR A 480 19.03 -12.81 -7.33
C TYR A 480 19.62 -14.16 -7.71
N GLN A 481 20.16 -14.30 -8.92
CA GLN A 481 20.87 -15.51 -9.33
C GLN A 481 22.09 -15.79 -8.43
N ARG A 482 22.84 -14.76 -8.06
CA ARG A 482 23.96 -14.90 -7.11
C ARG A 482 23.47 -15.32 -5.73
N LEU A 483 22.43 -14.66 -5.20
CA LEU A 483 21.86 -15.02 -3.89
C LEU A 483 21.37 -16.46 -3.82
N LEU A 484 20.68 -16.92 -4.87
CA LEU A 484 20.19 -18.29 -4.96
C LEU A 484 21.34 -19.29 -5.03
N LYS A 485 22.40 -19.00 -5.81
CA LYS A 485 23.58 -19.85 -5.91
C LYS A 485 24.31 -19.99 -4.56
N ASP A 486 24.38 -18.90 -3.80
CA ASP A 486 25.02 -18.88 -2.49
C ASP A 486 24.13 -19.53 -1.40
N ASN A 487 22.83 -19.71 -1.65
CA ASN A 487 21.84 -20.24 -0.71
C ASN A 487 20.87 -21.21 -1.40
N ASP A 488 21.31 -22.45 -1.67
CA ASP A 488 20.46 -23.48 -2.28
C ASP A 488 19.58 -24.19 -1.24
N ILE A 489 18.54 -23.48 -0.78
CA ILE A 489 17.55 -24.00 0.18
C ILE A 489 16.12 -23.74 -0.29
N PRO A 490 15.10 -24.49 0.20
CA PRO A 490 13.73 -24.39 -0.29
C PRO A 490 13.15 -22.98 -0.20
N SER A 491 13.41 -22.25 0.88
CA SER A 491 12.90 -20.89 1.06
C SER A 491 13.42 -19.89 0.03
N TYR A 492 14.72 -19.89 -0.27
CA TYR A 492 15.31 -19.04 -1.31
C TYR A 492 14.80 -19.43 -2.69
N ASN A 493 14.65 -20.73 -2.94
CA ASN A 493 14.07 -21.24 -4.18
C ASN A 493 12.63 -20.72 -4.41
N LEU A 494 11.78 -20.74 -3.38
CA LEU A 494 10.40 -20.23 -3.47
C LEU A 494 10.36 -18.71 -3.70
N VAL A 495 11.21 -17.94 -3.04
CA VAL A 495 11.30 -16.49 -3.26
C VAL A 495 11.76 -16.18 -4.69
N ASP A 496 12.74 -16.90 -5.20
CA ASP A 496 13.21 -16.72 -6.59
C ASP A 496 12.13 -17.10 -7.62
N VAL A 497 11.37 -18.18 -7.40
CA VAL A 497 10.22 -18.51 -8.26
C VAL A 497 9.17 -17.40 -8.23
N ALA A 498 8.83 -16.87 -7.05
CA ALA A 498 7.90 -15.75 -6.92
C ALA A 498 8.39 -14.51 -7.68
N LEU A 499 9.68 -14.18 -7.56
CA LEU A 499 10.29 -13.06 -8.30
C LEU A 499 10.18 -13.23 -9.82
N GLN A 500 10.46 -14.44 -10.32
CA GLN A 500 10.39 -14.71 -11.76
C GLN A 500 8.95 -14.71 -12.29
N LEU A 501 7.98 -15.22 -11.51
CA LEU A 501 6.57 -15.17 -11.88
C LEU A 501 6.03 -13.73 -11.91
N ASP A 502 6.39 -12.92 -10.92
CA ASP A 502 5.86 -11.55 -10.76
C ASP A 502 6.57 -10.54 -11.68
N HIS A 503 7.87 -10.74 -11.98
CA HIS A 503 8.72 -9.74 -12.64
C HIS A 503 9.48 -10.24 -13.89
N GLY A 504 9.40 -11.53 -14.25
CA GLY A 504 10.16 -12.12 -15.37
C GLY A 504 9.56 -11.91 -16.76
N GLY A 505 8.38 -11.28 -16.88
CA GLY A 505 7.68 -10.97 -18.14
C GLY A 505 7.14 -12.17 -18.93
N SER A 506 7.57 -13.39 -18.61
CA SER A 506 7.09 -14.64 -19.18
C SER A 506 7.06 -15.74 -18.12
N PHE A 507 6.22 -16.76 -18.33
CA PHE A 507 6.08 -17.84 -17.37
C PHE A 507 7.37 -18.70 -17.28
N PRO A 508 8.02 -18.82 -16.11
CA PRO A 508 9.33 -19.46 -15.96
C PRO A 508 9.21 -20.98 -15.78
N LEU A 509 8.72 -21.71 -16.79
CA LEU A 509 8.38 -23.13 -16.69
C LEU A 509 9.54 -24.02 -16.23
N ASN A 510 10.74 -23.82 -16.76
CA ASN A 510 11.91 -24.63 -16.38
C ASN A 510 12.25 -24.43 -14.91
N ARG A 511 12.20 -23.18 -14.45
CA ARG A 511 12.47 -22.84 -13.06
C ARG A 511 11.47 -23.47 -12.10
N VAL A 512 10.18 -23.45 -12.46
CA VAL A 512 9.11 -24.11 -11.68
C VAL A 512 9.38 -25.61 -11.57
N LYS A 513 9.82 -26.28 -12.64
CA LYS A 513 10.18 -27.70 -12.62
C LYS A 513 11.37 -27.99 -11.71
N GLU A 514 12.42 -27.16 -11.80
CA GLU A 514 13.61 -27.28 -10.95
C GLU A 514 13.25 -27.10 -9.47
N ALA A 515 12.47 -26.07 -9.15
CA ALA A 515 11.99 -25.82 -7.80
C ALA A 515 11.16 -27.00 -7.27
N ASN A 516 10.20 -27.50 -8.05
CA ASN A 516 9.40 -28.65 -7.64
C ASN A 516 10.25 -29.89 -7.34
N SER A 517 11.23 -30.18 -8.19
CA SER A 517 12.14 -31.33 -8.01
C SER A 517 12.92 -31.22 -6.69
N SER A 518 13.32 -30.01 -6.29
CA SER A 518 14.08 -29.76 -5.07
C SER A 518 13.25 -29.86 -3.78
N ILE A 519 11.92 -29.69 -3.85
CA ILE A 519 11.02 -29.61 -2.67
C ILE A 519 9.99 -30.74 -2.61
N GLN A 520 10.10 -31.76 -3.46
CA GLN A 520 9.09 -32.83 -3.61
C GLN A 520 8.65 -33.52 -2.31
N ASN A 521 9.52 -33.59 -1.30
CA ASN A 521 9.22 -34.23 -0.01
C ASN A 521 8.72 -33.24 1.06
N ASN A 522 8.56 -31.97 0.69
CA ASN A 522 8.18 -30.90 1.59
C ASN A 522 6.79 -30.38 1.25
N PHE A 523 5.78 -30.87 1.97
CA PHE A 523 4.38 -30.58 1.68
C PHE A 523 4.05 -29.09 1.77
N LEU A 524 4.62 -28.38 2.75
CA LEU A 524 4.39 -26.94 2.89
C LEU A 524 4.97 -26.15 1.72
N ALA A 525 6.23 -26.41 1.37
CA ALA A 525 6.90 -25.77 0.25
C ALA A 525 6.20 -26.08 -1.09
N LEU A 526 5.78 -27.34 -1.29
CA LEU A 526 5.04 -27.76 -2.48
C LEU A 526 3.70 -27.01 -2.59
N ASN A 527 2.96 -26.89 -1.48
CA ASN A 527 1.72 -26.11 -1.44
C ASN A 527 1.96 -24.64 -1.81
N THR A 528 3.02 -24.02 -1.27
CA THR A 528 3.39 -22.65 -1.61
C THR A 528 3.74 -22.51 -3.09
N LEU A 529 4.52 -23.43 -3.66
CA LEU A 529 4.84 -23.43 -5.10
C LEU A 529 3.57 -23.54 -5.96
N ARG A 530 2.66 -24.45 -5.61
CA ARG A 530 1.38 -24.63 -6.32
C ARG A 530 0.54 -23.35 -6.29
N LEU A 531 0.44 -22.69 -5.13
CA LEU A 531 -0.29 -21.43 -4.98
C LEU A 531 0.31 -20.31 -5.86
N LEU A 532 1.64 -20.16 -5.86
CA LEU A 532 2.34 -19.18 -6.70
C LEU A 532 2.07 -19.41 -8.19
N VAL A 533 2.14 -20.67 -8.64
CA VAL A 533 1.88 -21.03 -10.03
C VAL A 533 0.42 -20.74 -10.40
N VAL A 534 -0.54 -21.20 -9.59
CA VAL A 534 -1.96 -21.03 -9.88
C VAL A 534 -2.37 -19.56 -9.88
N GLU A 535 -1.91 -18.76 -8.91
CA GLU A 535 -2.12 -17.32 -8.90
C GLU A 535 -1.67 -16.68 -10.23
N ASN A 536 -0.44 -16.97 -10.66
CA ASN A 536 0.10 -16.40 -11.88
C ASN A 536 -0.71 -16.80 -13.12
N LEU A 537 -1.02 -18.10 -13.26
CA LEU A 537 -1.83 -18.61 -14.38
C LEU A 537 -3.26 -18.03 -14.40
N SER A 538 -3.80 -17.67 -13.23
CA SER A 538 -5.13 -17.07 -13.11
C SER A 538 -5.15 -15.58 -13.46
N LEU A 539 -4.03 -14.86 -13.28
CA LEU A 539 -3.97 -13.40 -13.41
C LEU A 539 -3.30 -12.90 -14.70
N PHE A 540 -2.51 -13.74 -15.37
CA PHE A 540 -1.75 -13.38 -16.56
C PHE A 540 -2.08 -14.29 -17.75
N PRO A 541 -2.08 -13.76 -18.99
CA PRO A 541 -2.31 -14.57 -20.17
C PRO A 541 -1.07 -15.42 -20.47
N VAL A 542 -1.21 -16.73 -20.28
CA VAL A 542 -0.18 -17.74 -20.57
C VAL A 542 -0.67 -18.67 -21.66
N SER A 543 0.21 -19.14 -22.56
CA SER A 543 -0.20 -20.05 -23.64
C SER A 543 -0.81 -21.35 -23.09
N TYR A 544 -1.78 -21.92 -23.79
CA TYR A 544 -2.44 -23.17 -23.37
C TYR A 544 -1.44 -24.30 -23.08
N ASP A 545 -0.45 -24.48 -23.96
CA ASP A 545 0.61 -25.48 -23.81
C ASP A 545 1.43 -25.25 -22.54
N THR A 546 1.81 -23.99 -22.27
CA THR A 546 2.55 -23.63 -21.06
C THR A 546 1.71 -23.84 -19.80
N ARG A 547 0.41 -23.50 -19.81
CA ARG A 547 -0.49 -23.72 -18.66
C ARG A 547 -0.61 -25.20 -18.31
N GLN A 548 -0.85 -26.04 -19.31
CA GLN A 548 -0.96 -27.48 -19.11
C GLN A 548 0.35 -28.06 -18.55
N LYS A 549 1.49 -27.73 -19.15
CA LYS A 549 2.81 -28.18 -18.68
C LYS A 549 3.15 -27.66 -17.29
N ALA A 550 2.71 -26.46 -16.92
CA ALA A 550 2.91 -25.89 -15.60
C ALA A 550 2.09 -26.63 -14.55
N CYS A 551 0.80 -26.87 -14.80
CA CYS A 551 -0.06 -27.65 -13.90
C CYS A 551 0.46 -29.09 -13.72
N GLU A 552 0.85 -29.76 -14.81
CA GLU A 552 1.48 -31.09 -14.76
C GLU A 552 2.79 -31.06 -13.94
N ALA A 553 3.61 -30.02 -14.10
CA ALA A 553 4.89 -29.90 -13.42
C ALA A 553 4.78 -29.77 -11.90
N VAL A 554 3.65 -29.28 -11.37
CA VAL A 554 3.42 -29.13 -9.92
C VAL A 554 2.30 -30.02 -9.39
N ASP A 555 1.77 -30.92 -10.23
CA ASP A 555 0.68 -31.84 -9.90
C ASP A 555 -0.59 -31.11 -9.39
N VAL A 556 -1.02 -30.11 -10.17
CA VAL A 556 -2.28 -29.36 -10.01
C VAL A 556 -3.28 -29.85 -11.04
N SER A 557 -4.52 -30.11 -10.63
CA SER A 557 -5.56 -30.58 -11.54
C SER A 557 -5.97 -29.46 -12.52
N TYR A 558 -6.03 -29.78 -13.81
CA TYR A 558 -6.39 -28.84 -14.87
C TYR A 558 -7.85 -29.06 -15.29
N SER A 559 -8.71 -28.05 -15.14
CA SER A 559 -10.08 -28.10 -15.60
C SER A 559 -10.36 -27.02 -16.64
N LYS A 560 -11.00 -27.40 -17.76
CA LYS A 560 -11.52 -26.45 -18.75
C LYS A 560 -12.93 -26.04 -18.35
N LEU A 561 -13.20 -24.74 -18.27
CA LEU A 561 -14.57 -24.23 -18.24
C LEU A 561 -15.28 -24.66 -19.53
N THR A 562 -16.18 -25.64 -19.39
CA THR A 562 -17.15 -25.99 -20.44
C THR A 562 -18.41 -25.18 -20.19
N VAL A 563 -19.01 -24.62 -21.24
CA VAL A 563 -20.20 -23.74 -21.21
C VAL A 563 -21.36 -24.30 -20.35
N THR A 564 -21.40 -25.61 -20.13
CA THR A 564 -22.36 -26.32 -19.27
C THR A 564 -22.26 -25.98 -17.77
N SER A 565 -21.09 -25.58 -17.24
CA SER A 565 -20.91 -25.30 -15.81
C SER A 565 -21.46 -23.92 -15.36
N MET A 566 -21.64 -22.97 -16.28
CA MET A 566 -22.30 -21.70 -15.98
C MET A 566 -23.79 -21.90 -15.60
N ASN A 567 -24.46 -22.89 -16.19
CA ASN A 567 -25.87 -23.14 -15.91
C ASN A 567 -26.12 -23.92 -14.61
N GLN A 568 -25.14 -24.64 -14.08
CA GLN A 568 -25.31 -25.38 -12.82
C GLN A 568 -25.16 -24.48 -11.57
N ASN A 569 -24.29 -23.46 -11.61
CA ASN A 569 -24.15 -22.50 -10.50
C ASN A 569 -25.32 -21.50 -10.38
N ILE A 570 -26.16 -21.38 -11.41
CA ILE A 570 -27.40 -20.58 -11.35
C ILE A 570 -28.56 -21.40 -10.75
N ILE A 571 -28.51 -22.73 -10.84
CA ILE A 571 -29.58 -23.61 -10.36
C ILE A 571 -29.34 -24.05 -8.90
N SER A 572 -28.10 -24.04 -8.41
CA SER A 572 -27.79 -24.41 -7.01
C SER A 572 -27.91 -23.26 -5.98
N LYS A 573 -28.22 -22.03 -6.43
CA LYS A 573 -28.52 -20.87 -5.56
C LYS A 573 -30.01 -20.46 -5.59
N ARG A 574 -30.91 -21.41 -5.79
CA ARG A 574 -32.35 -21.22 -5.55
C ARG A 574 -32.87 -22.15 -4.47
#